data_AF-A0A1D1VI27-F1
#
_entry.id   AF-A0A1D1VI27-F1
#
_cell.length_a   1.000
_cell.length_b   1.000
_cell.length_c   1.000
_cell.angle_alpha   90.00
_cell.angle_beta   90.00
_cell.angle_gamma   90.00
#
_symmetry.space_group_name_H-M   'P 1'
#
loop_
_entity.id
_entity.type
_entity.pdbx_description
1 polymer ?
#
loop_
_entity_poly.entity_id
_entity_poly.type
_entity_poly.pdbx_seq_one_letter_code
_entity_poly.pdbx_strand_id
1 'polypeptide(L)'
;MPRCKADGCRWDHEKHHCALCGNDDSHHVSSDCYMRHACILGHGTKVGAASPITRSGLLMSTEGRLGPGIYFAAIPTARVIGKWRNEGEATVVYHCEVDLGRVKTMDGLTEDKSGSWRAKYDSCHGMHPPWGGRTEPFREWVVKSPSQVKIVGLEVCDGTYEGDIDLPGCWINVSGKVVFKGNVSTQTLKIEYQK
;
A
#
# COMPACT_ATOMS: atom_id res chain seq x y z
N MET A 1 -17.20 22.25 -19.74
CA MET A 1 -16.78 20.83 -19.80
C MET A 1 -17.33 20.14 -18.57
N PRO A 2 -17.79 18.88 -18.64
CA PRO A 2 -18.39 18.22 -17.48
C PRO A 2 -17.31 18.02 -16.43
N ARG A 3 -17.41 18.76 -15.33
CA ARG A 3 -16.56 18.59 -14.17
C ARG A 3 -17.16 17.48 -13.31
N CYS A 4 -16.33 16.59 -12.79
CA CYS A 4 -16.80 15.54 -11.91
C CYS A 4 -17.56 16.11 -10.71
N LYS A 5 -18.47 15.32 -10.15
CA LYS A 5 -19.34 15.71 -9.04
C LYS A 5 -18.69 15.63 -7.64
N ALA A 6 -17.38 15.40 -7.57
CA ALA A 6 -16.66 15.27 -6.30
C ALA A 6 -16.33 16.63 -5.69
N ASP A 7 -16.82 16.85 -4.47
CA ASP A 7 -16.51 18.05 -3.69
C ASP A 7 -15.01 18.17 -3.47
N GLY A 8 -14.44 19.35 -3.76
CA GLY A 8 -13.01 19.61 -3.61
C GLY A 8 -12.12 19.09 -4.75
N CYS A 9 -12.65 18.39 -5.76
CA CYS A 9 -11.85 17.97 -6.90
C CYS A 9 -11.45 19.17 -7.78
N ARG A 10 -10.15 19.31 -8.07
CA ARG A 10 -9.57 20.40 -8.88
C ARG A 10 -9.18 19.99 -10.29
N TRP A 11 -9.44 18.74 -10.67
CA TRP A 11 -9.03 18.16 -11.94
C TRP A 11 -10.18 18.19 -12.95
N ASP A 12 -9.85 18.37 -14.23
CA ASP A 12 -10.84 18.36 -15.32
C ASP A 12 -11.01 16.93 -15.85
N HIS A 13 -12.12 16.31 -15.45
CA HIS A 13 -12.54 14.98 -15.88
C HIS A 13 -14.02 14.76 -15.54
N GLU A 14 -14.68 13.84 -16.24
CA GLU A 14 -16.14 13.68 -16.16
C GLU A 14 -16.60 12.90 -14.92
N LYS A 15 -15.83 11.92 -14.46
CA LYS A 15 -16.17 11.03 -13.32
C LYS A 15 -15.07 10.98 -12.28
N HIS A 16 -15.40 10.96 -10.99
CA HIS A 16 -14.39 10.87 -9.92
C HIS A 16 -14.28 9.45 -9.35
N HIS A 17 -13.19 8.76 -9.69
CA HIS A 17 -12.87 7.48 -9.07
C HIS A 17 -12.24 7.68 -7.68
N CYS A 18 -12.89 7.16 -6.64
CA CYS A 18 -12.33 7.15 -5.29
C CYS A 18 -11.49 5.90 -5.06
N ALA A 19 -10.18 6.09 -4.84
CA ALA A 19 -9.24 4.99 -4.67
C ALA A 19 -9.39 4.20 -3.34
N LEU A 20 -10.18 4.70 -2.39
CA LEU A 20 -10.39 4.04 -1.08
C LEU A 20 -11.62 3.15 -1.05
N CYS A 21 -12.75 3.63 -1.57
CA CYS A 21 -14.00 2.83 -1.61
C CYS A 21 -14.26 2.17 -2.97
N GLY A 22 -13.46 2.48 -4.00
CA GLY A 22 -13.62 1.93 -5.34
C GLY A 22 -14.80 2.47 -6.14
N ASN A 23 -15.49 3.52 -5.66
CA ASN A 23 -16.58 4.13 -6.39
C ASN A 23 -16.05 4.93 -7.60
N ASP A 24 -16.39 4.47 -8.81
CA ASP A 24 -15.94 5.03 -10.10
C ASP A 24 -16.56 6.40 -10.46
N ASP A 25 -17.62 6.81 -9.78
CA ASP A 25 -18.22 8.13 -9.92
C ASP A 25 -18.74 8.62 -8.56
N SER A 26 -17.79 8.96 -7.69
CA SER A 26 -18.04 9.41 -6.32
C SER A 26 -18.30 10.92 -6.22
N HIS A 27 -18.99 11.32 -5.14
CA HIS A 27 -19.24 12.72 -4.77
C HIS A 27 -18.18 13.30 -3.82
N HIS A 28 -17.12 12.55 -3.50
CA HIS A 28 -16.07 12.97 -2.59
C HIS A 28 -14.70 12.66 -3.18
N VAL A 29 -13.70 13.46 -2.81
CA VAL A 29 -12.29 13.09 -3.03
C VAL A 29 -11.85 12.00 -2.06
N SER A 30 -10.81 11.24 -2.40
CA SER A 30 -10.35 10.15 -1.54
C SER A 30 -9.93 10.60 -0.12
N SER A 31 -9.47 11.85 0.05
CA SER A 31 -9.17 12.41 1.37
C SER A 31 -10.40 12.52 2.29
N ASP A 32 -11.60 12.62 1.72
CA ASP A 32 -12.86 12.80 2.46
C ASP A 32 -13.71 11.52 2.48
N CYS A 33 -13.18 10.42 1.94
CA CYS A 33 -13.88 9.13 1.92
C CYS A 33 -14.14 8.64 3.36
N TYR A 34 -15.33 8.09 3.60
CA TYR A 34 -15.69 7.52 4.91
C TYR A 34 -14.88 6.26 5.26
N MET A 35 -14.35 5.54 4.25
CA MET A 35 -13.49 4.37 4.42
C MET A 35 -12.05 4.71 4.86
N ARG A 36 -11.69 6.00 4.95
CA ARG A 36 -10.29 6.43 5.23
C ARG A 36 -9.73 5.94 6.57
N HIS A 37 -10.58 5.53 7.50
CA HIS A 37 -10.19 5.02 8.82
C HIS A 37 -10.04 3.49 8.88
N ALA A 38 -10.35 2.78 7.79
CA ALA A 38 -10.27 1.32 7.71
C ALA A 38 -9.98 0.87 6.26
N CYS A 39 -9.14 1.62 5.52
CA CYS A 39 -8.87 1.29 4.13
C CYS A 39 -7.81 0.18 4.03
N ILE A 40 -8.02 -0.77 3.12
CA ILE A 40 -7.02 -1.82 2.87
C ILE A 40 -6.09 -1.36 1.76
N LEU A 41 -4.83 -1.13 2.11
CA LEU A 41 -3.77 -0.75 1.19
C LEU A 41 -2.61 -1.75 1.23
N GLY A 42 -1.80 -1.73 0.17
CA GLY A 42 -0.73 -2.69 -0.08
C GLY A 42 0.64 -2.10 0.17
N HIS A 43 1.50 -2.90 0.79
CA HIS A 43 2.93 -2.59 0.95
C HIS A 43 3.76 -3.71 0.31
N GLY A 44 4.25 -3.47 -0.91
CA GLY A 44 5.15 -4.37 -1.62
C GLY A 44 6.59 -4.18 -1.13
N THR A 45 7.22 -5.25 -0.64
CA THR A 45 8.55 -5.19 -0.01
C THR A 45 9.46 -6.32 -0.48
N LYS A 46 10.73 -6.28 -0.08
CA LYS A 46 11.70 -7.35 -0.35
C LYS A 46 11.50 -8.54 0.60
N VAL A 47 11.78 -9.77 0.16
CA VAL A 47 11.78 -10.97 1.03
C VAL A 47 12.66 -10.75 2.26
N GLY A 48 13.88 -10.24 2.07
CA GLY A 48 14.79 -9.95 3.19
C GLY A 48 14.28 -8.91 4.20
N ALA A 49 13.28 -8.10 3.85
CA ALA A 49 12.62 -7.15 4.75
C ALA A 49 11.36 -7.72 5.42
N ALA A 50 10.86 -8.87 4.95
CA ALA A 50 9.58 -9.41 5.38
C ALA A 50 9.64 -9.99 6.81
N SER A 51 10.64 -10.79 7.18
CA SER A 51 10.74 -11.31 8.55
C SER A 51 10.89 -10.23 9.64
N PRO A 52 11.62 -9.12 9.43
CA PRO A 52 11.56 -7.97 10.36
C PRO A 52 10.16 -7.37 10.48
N ILE A 53 9.42 -7.25 9.36
CA ILE A 53 8.07 -6.67 9.34
C ILE A 53 7.06 -7.58 10.05
N THR A 54 7.16 -8.89 9.91
CA THR A 54 6.25 -9.82 10.61
C THR A 54 6.38 -9.69 12.12
N ARG A 55 7.59 -9.50 12.64
CA ARG A 55 7.86 -9.38 14.09
C ARG A 55 7.54 -8.01 14.67
N SER A 56 7.92 -6.94 13.97
CA SER A 56 7.90 -5.58 14.52
C SER A 56 6.85 -4.67 13.89
N GLY A 57 6.07 -5.19 12.93
CA GLY A 57 5.21 -4.39 12.08
C GLY A 57 5.99 -3.54 11.07
N LEU A 58 5.26 -2.69 10.35
CA LEU A 58 5.86 -1.76 9.40
C LEU A 58 6.47 -0.56 10.14
N LEU A 59 7.77 -0.36 9.93
CA LEU A 59 8.49 0.79 10.48
C LEU A 59 8.56 1.94 9.46
N MET A 60 8.67 3.15 9.99
CA MET A 60 8.81 4.34 9.16
C MET A 60 10.15 4.34 8.42
N SER A 61 10.10 4.66 7.12
CA SER A 61 11.27 5.13 6.40
C SER A 61 11.64 6.54 6.84
N THR A 62 12.93 6.85 6.92
CA THR A 62 13.46 8.19 7.14
C THR A 62 13.44 9.05 5.88
N GLU A 63 13.21 8.44 4.72
CA GLU A 63 13.19 9.09 3.41
C GLU A 63 11.96 8.69 2.60
N GLY A 64 11.69 9.45 1.54
CA GLY A 64 10.69 9.12 0.54
C GLY A 64 10.23 10.37 -0.20
N ARG A 65 9.50 10.15 -1.30
CA ARG A 65 9.06 11.22 -2.20
C ARG A 65 8.15 12.24 -1.50
N LEU A 66 7.35 11.77 -0.54
CA LEU A 66 6.47 12.58 0.31
C LEU A 66 6.99 12.67 1.75
N GLY A 67 8.30 12.47 1.92
CA GLY A 67 8.99 12.57 3.19
C GLY A 67 8.91 11.31 4.05
N PRO A 68 9.42 11.38 5.30
CA PRO A 68 9.46 10.22 6.19
C PRO A 68 8.08 9.63 6.44
N GLY A 69 7.96 8.32 6.46
CA GLY A 69 6.68 7.64 6.70
C GLY A 69 6.64 6.18 6.21
N ILE A 70 5.45 5.60 6.29
CA ILE A 70 5.18 4.24 5.81
C ILE A 70 4.34 4.36 4.54
N TYR A 71 4.84 3.79 3.45
CA TYR A 71 4.32 3.98 2.11
C TYR A 71 3.39 2.83 1.71
N PHE A 72 2.29 3.18 1.06
CA PHE A 72 1.30 2.24 0.55
C PHE A 72 0.84 2.62 -0.86
N ALA A 73 0.28 1.63 -1.55
CA ALA A 73 -0.44 1.82 -2.80
C ALA A 73 -1.68 0.92 -2.82
N ALA A 74 -2.50 1.03 -3.87
CA ALA A 74 -3.54 0.02 -4.11
C ALA A 74 -2.89 -1.37 -4.29
N ILE A 75 -3.55 -2.44 -3.81
CA ILE A 75 -3.00 -3.82 -3.84
C ILE A 75 -2.42 -4.22 -5.21
N PRO A 76 -3.10 -3.99 -6.36
CA PRO A 76 -2.53 -4.36 -7.66
C PRO A 76 -1.22 -3.63 -7.97
N THR A 77 -1.07 -2.38 -7.51
CA THR A 77 0.16 -1.61 -7.67
C THR A 77 1.24 -2.15 -6.74
N ALA A 78 0.91 -2.46 -5.48
CA ALA A 78 1.83 -3.03 -4.52
C ALA A 78 2.38 -4.40 -4.97
N ARG A 79 1.59 -5.22 -5.67
CA ARG A 79 2.03 -6.47 -6.31
C ARG A 79 3.10 -6.24 -7.37
N VAL A 80 2.89 -5.28 -8.28
CA VAL A 80 3.89 -4.94 -9.30
C VAL A 80 5.18 -4.45 -8.67
N ILE A 81 5.08 -3.57 -7.66
CA ILE A 81 6.24 -3.06 -6.91
C ILE A 81 6.96 -4.19 -6.17
N GLY A 82 6.22 -5.06 -5.49
CA GLY A 82 6.78 -6.21 -4.77
C GLY A 82 7.53 -7.14 -5.72
N LYS A 83 6.97 -7.43 -6.89
CA LYS A 83 7.64 -8.25 -7.91
C LYS A 83 8.93 -7.58 -8.41
N TRP A 84 8.87 -6.29 -8.73
CA TRP A 84 10.03 -5.52 -9.19
C TRP A 84 11.16 -5.45 -8.13
N ARG A 85 10.80 -5.40 -6.84
CA ARG A 85 11.79 -5.37 -5.75
C ARG A 85 12.52 -6.69 -5.52
N ASN A 86 11.95 -7.81 -5.96
CA ASN A 86 12.37 -9.19 -5.64
C ASN A 86 12.76 -9.98 -6.88
N GLU A 87 13.38 -9.38 -7.90
CA GLU A 87 13.75 -10.11 -9.12
C GLU A 87 14.45 -11.46 -8.82
N GLY A 88 13.76 -12.58 -9.07
CA GLY A 88 14.24 -13.95 -8.79
C GLY A 88 13.83 -14.55 -7.43
N GLU A 89 13.29 -13.77 -6.51
CA GLU A 89 12.74 -14.18 -5.21
C GLU A 89 11.21 -14.13 -5.21
N ALA A 90 10.60 -14.49 -4.07
CA ALA A 90 9.15 -14.40 -3.94
C ALA A 90 8.63 -12.96 -3.96
N THR A 91 7.50 -12.75 -4.64
CA THR A 91 6.76 -11.48 -4.54
C THR A 91 6.07 -11.42 -3.19
N VAL A 92 6.35 -10.39 -2.40
CA VAL A 92 5.79 -10.20 -1.05
C VAL A 92 4.99 -8.91 -0.96
N VAL A 93 3.71 -9.02 -0.59
CA VAL A 93 2.81 -7.87 -0.41
C VAL A 93 2.06 -7.98 0.92
N TYR A 94 2.26 -7.02 1.81
CA TYR A 94 1.44 -6.89 3.01
C TYR A 94 0.14 -6.18 2.69
N HIS A 95 -0.97 -6.73 3.17
CA HIS A 95 -2.28 -6.08 3.21
C HIS A 95 -2.43 -5.43 4.57
N CYS A 96 -2.65 -4.13 4.56
CA CYS A 96 -2.70 -3.33 5.77
C CYS A 96 -4.04 -2.59 5.83
N GLU A 97 -4.72 -2.72 6.96
CA GLU A 97 -5.73 -1.77 7.37
C GLU A 97 -5.00 -0.49 7.82
N VAL A 98 -5.30 0.62 7.15
CA VAL A 98 -4.62 1.89 7.33
C VAL A 98 -5.62 2.95 7.79
N ASP A 99 -5.31 3.59 8.91
CA ASP A 99 -6.00 4.80 9.35
C ASP A 99 -5.32 6.04 8.79
N LEU A 100 -5.92 6.62 7.76
CA LEU A 100 -5.40 7.80 7.08
C LEU A 100 -5.66 9.10 7.87
N GLY A 101 -6.56 9.10 8.85
CA GLY A 101 -6.87 10.28 9.66
C GLY A 101 -7.18 11.52 8.82
N ARG A 102 -6.58 12.66 9.18
CA ARG A 102 -6.62 13.88 8.38
C ARG A 102 -5.62 13.80 7.24
N VAL A 103 -6.12 13.75 6.01
CA VAL A 103 -5.30 13.49 4.81
C VAL A 103 -4.87 14.80 4.12
N LYS A 104 -3.58 14.90 3.79
CA LYS A 104 -3.06 15.93 2.89
C LYS A 104 -3.07 15.43 1.44
N THR A 105 -3.84 16.08 0.58
CA THR A 105 -3.73 15.91 -0.87
C THR A 105 -2.54 16.70 -1.40
N MET A 106 -1.66 16.02 -2.13
CA MET A 106 -0.60 16.62 -2.95
C MET A 106 -1.08 16.72 -4.39
N ASP A 107 -0.96 17.91 -4.97
CA ASP A 107 -1.42 18.16 -6.33
C ASP A 107 -0.42 17.57 -7.34
N GLY A 108 -0.90 16.69 -8.22
CA GLY A 108 -0.12 16.11 -9.32
C GLY A 108 1.10 15.31 -8.86
N LEU A 109 2.23 15.56 -9.52
CA LEU A 109 3.52 14.90 -9.26
C LEU A 109 4.38 15.69 -8.25
N THR A 110 3.82 16.60 -7.46
CA THR A 110 4.57 17.38 -6.46
C THR A 110 5.14 16.51 -5.34
N GLU A 111 6.45 16.62 -5.12
CA GLU A 111 7.17 15.95 -4.04
C GLU A 111 7.24 16.83 -2.79
N ASP A 112 7.33 16.21 -1.62
CA ASP A 112 7.61 16.88 -0.35
C ASP A 112 8.54 15.98 0.48
N LYS A 113 9.81 15.90 0.06
CA LYS A 113 10.83 15.08 0.73
C LYS A 113 11.05 15.48 2.19
N SER A 114 10.68 16.71 2.56
CA SER A 114 10.78 17.20 3.94
C SER A 114 9.67 16.65 4.85
N GLY A 115 8.56 16.18 4.28
CA GLY A 115 7.39 15.75 5.04
C GLY A 115 6.71 16.90 5.79
N SER A 116 6.67 18.10 5.21
CA SER A 116 6.10 19.32 5.82
C SER A 116 4.64 19.17 6.26
N TRP A 117 3.89 18.28 5.60
CA TRP A 117 2.50 17.95 5.93
C TRP A 117 2.34 17.34 7.33
N ARG A 118 3.36 16.66 7.85
CA ARG A 118 3.29 15.86 9.11
C ARG A 118 2.90 16.69 10.32
N ALA A 119 3.15 18.00 10.30
CA ALA A 119 2.80 18.92 11.39
C ALA A 119 1.28 19.16 11.54
N LYS A 120 0.50 18.95 10.47
CA LYS A 120 -0.93 19.30 10.43
C LYS A 120 -1.85 18.15 10.01
N TYR A 121 -1.28 17.09 9.44
CA TYR A 121 -1.99 15.98 8.84
C TYR A 121 -1.47 14.64 9.37
N ASP A 122 -2.30 13.61 9.31
CA ASP A 122 -1.98 12.26 9.79
C ASP A 122 -1.47 11.37 8.67
N SER A 123 -1.84 11.70 7.44
CA SER A 123 -1.32 11.08 6.23
C SER A 123 -1.23 12.09 5.10
N CYS A 124 -0.57 11.70 4.02
CA CYS A 124 -0.69 12.39 2.74
C CYS A 124 -0.82 11.39 1.59
N HIS A 125 -1.28 11.87 0.44
CA HIS A 125 -1.22 11.11 -0.79
C HIS A 125 -0.87 12.01 -1.97
N GLY A 126 -0.26 11.42 -2.99
CA GLY A 126 0.10 12.09 -4.23
C GLY A 126 0.15 11.12 -5.41
N MET A 127 0.35 11.64 -6.61
CA MET A 127 0.69 10.79 -7.75
C MET A 127 2.22 10.61 -7.79
N HIS A 128 2.66 9.37 -7.75
CA HIS A 128 4.04 8.98 -8.01
C HIS A 128 4.22 8.85 -9.54
N PRO A 129 5.34 9.34 -10.11
CA PRO A 129 5.67 9.07 -11.51
C PRO A 129 5.89 7.56 -11.77
N PRO A 130 6.01 7.10 -13.02
CA PRO A 130 6.33 5.71 -13.32
C PRO A 130 7.56 5.23 -12.54
N TRP A 131 7.40 4.15 -11.78
CA TRP A 131 8.42 3.59 -10.91
C TRP A 131 8.05 2.17 -10.48
N GLY A 132 9.05 1.37 -10.07
CA GLY A 132 8.80 0.08 -9.44
C GLY A 132 8.14 -0.94 -10.35
N GLY A 133 8.59 -1.00 -11.62
CA GLY A 133 8.03 -1.89 -12.64
C GLY A 133 6.75 -1.39 -13.31
N ARG A 134 6.25 -0.19 -12.95
CA ARG A 134 5.10 0.45 -13.62
C ARG A 134 5.55 1.43 -14.71
N THR A 135 4.81 1.46 -15.81
CA THR A 135 4.97 2.45 -16.90
C THR A 135 4.09 3.68 -16.73
N GLU A 136 3.02 3.58 -15.94
CA GLU A 136 2.06 4.66 -15.69
C GLU A 136 2.18 5.23 -14.27
N PRO A 137 1.89 6.53 -14.07
CA PRO A 137 1.75 7.11 -12.74
C PRO A 137 0.77 6.33 -11.87
N PHE A 138 0.99 6.36 -10.56
CA PHE A 138 0.10 5.70 -9.60
C PHE A 138 -0.05 6.53 -8.33
N ARG A 139 -1.17 6.33 -7.63
CA ARG A 139 -1.39 6.98 -6.34
C ARG A 139 -0.61 6.27 -5.25
N GLU A 140 0.21 7.02 -4.54
CA GLU A 140 0.88 6.58 -3.31
C GLU A 140 0.25 7.25 -2.09
N TRP A 141 0.27 6.54 -0.97
CA TRP A 141 -0.24 6.97 0.32
C TRP A 141 0.87 6.86 1.36
N VAL A 142 0.97 7.82 2.27
CA VAL A 142 1.99 7.84 3.32
C VAL A 142 1.34 8.16 4.65
N VAL A 143 1.54 7.31 5.64
CA VAL A 143 1.16 7.58 7.04
C VAL A 143 2.40 7.89 7.88
N LYS A 144 2.20 8.67 8.94
CA LYS A 144 3.30 9.21 9.73
C LYS A 144 3.71 8.34 10.92
N SER A 145 2.92 7.33 11.29
CA SER A 145 3.11 6.50 12.49
C SER A 145 2.75 5.02 12.24
N PRO A 146 3.53 4.05 12.78
CA PRO A 146 3.15 2.63 12.78
C PRO A 146 1.81 2.35 13.46
N SER A 147 1.39 3.17 14.42
CA SER A 147 0.09 3.01 15.10
C SER A 147 -1.12 3.18 14.17
N GLN A 148 -0.92 3.75 12.98
CA GLN A 148 -1.95 3.89 11.95
C GLN A 148 -2.09 2.64 11.07
N VAL A 149 -1.30 1.60 11.34
CA VAL A 149 -1.15 0.46 10.43
C VAL A 149 -1.38 -0.82 11.20
N LYS A 150 -2.32 -1.63 10.70
CA LYS A 150 -2.52 -3.00 11.14
C LYS A 150 -2.34 -3.92 9.95
N ILE A 151 -1.36 -4.82 10.05
CA ILE A 151 -1.23 -5.90 9.08
C ILE A 151 -2.42 -6.84 9.29
N VAL A 152 -3.15 -7.12 8.21
CA VAL A 152 -4.30 -8.04 8.22
C VAL A 152 -4.06 -9.26 7.33
N GLY A 153 -3.07 -9.19 6.43
CA GLY A 153 -2.70 -10.31 5.59
C GLY A 153 -1.38 -10.15 4.86
N LEU A 154 -0.95 -11.25 4.26
CA LEU A 154 0.27 -11.35 3.47
C LEU A 154 -0.02 -12.15 2.20
N GLU A 155 0.38 -11.60 1.06
CA GLU A 155 0.45 -12.35 -0.20
C GLU A 155 1.89 -12.72 -0.50
N VAL A 156 2.11 -14.00 -0.81
CA VAL A 156 3.39 -14.53 -1.29
C VAL A 156 3.15 -15.23 -2.61
N CYS A 157 3.80 -14.75 -3.68
CA CYS A 157 3.59 -15.23 -5.03
C CYS A 157 4.90 -15.55 -5.73
N ASP A 158 4.98 -16.76 -6.29
CA ASP A 158 6.14 -17.34 -6.98
C ASP A 158 7.45 -17.30 -6.16
N GLY A 159 8.49 -17.99 -6.62
CA GLY A 159 9.85 -17.86 -6.06
C GLY A 159 10.07 -18.48 -4.67
N THR A 160 11.18 -18.08 -4.04
CA THR A 160 11.57 -18.54 -2.70
C THR A 160 11.36 -17.43 -1.68
N TYR A 161 10.71 -17.75 -0.57
CA TYR A 161 10.63 -16.89 0.62
C TYR A 161 11.60 -17.44 1.67
N GLU A 162 12.60 -16.66 2.06
CA GLU A 162 13.59 -17.03 3.05
C GLU A 162 13.37 -16.26 4.36
N GLY A 163 13.28 -17.01 5.47
CA GLY A 163 12.98 -16.48 6.80
C GLY A 163 11.62 -16.92 7.35
N ASP A 164 11.39 -16.62 8.61
CA ASP A 164 10.15 -16.95 9.30
C ASP A 164 9.05 -15.92 9.00
N ILE A 165 7.81 -16.42 8.88
CA ILE A 165 6.58 -15.63 8.88
C ILE A 165 5.86 -15.87 10.21
N ASP A 166 5.72 -14.82 11.02
CA ASP A 166 4.98 -14.87 12.28
C ASP A 166 3.84 -13.85 12.25
N LEU A 167 2.65 -14.30 11.82
CA LEU A 167 1.44 -13.49 11.67
C LEU A 167 0.20 -14.22 12.17
N PRO A 168 0.15 -14.67 13.45
CA PRO A 168 -0.85 -15.61 13.96
C PRO A 168 -2.30 -15.09 13.96
N GLY A 169 -2.51 -13.79 13.75
CA GLY A 169 -3.83 -13.16 13.61
C GLY A 169 -4.18 -12.70 12.20
N CYS A 170 -3.36 -13.03 11.19
CA CYS A 170 -3.56 -12.63 9.81
C CYS A 170 -3.89 -13.83 8.93
N TRP A 171 -4.34 -13.56 7.71
CA TRP A 171 -4.35 -14.56 6.66
C TRP A 171 -3.07 -14.48 5.81
N ILE A 172 -2.65 -15.60 5.24
CA ILE A 172 -1.60 -15.68 4.23
C ILE A 172 -2.20 -16.31 2.97
N ASN A 173 -2.07 -15.62 1.84
CA ASN A 173 -2.40 -16.17 0.53
C ASN A 173 -1.10 -16.52 -0.19
N VAL A 174 -1.01 -17.77 -0.63
CA VAL A 174 0.09 -18.30 -1.43
C VAL A 174 -0.43 -18.60 -2.83
N SER A 175 0.22 -18.06 -3.85
CA SER A 175 -0.13 -18.32 -5.25
C SER A 175 1.12 -18.61 -6.10
N GLY A 176 0.94 -19.37 -7.17
CA GLY A 176 2.04 -19.82 -8.01
C GLY A 176 2.96 -20.83 -7.32
N LYS A 177 4.22 -20.91 -7.74
CA LYS A 177 5.20 -21.87 -7.18
C LYS A 177 6.04 -21.17 -6.10
N VAL A 178 5.67 -21.35 -4.84
CA VAL A 178 6.38 -20.78 -3.69
C VAL A 178 7.13 -21.86 -2.92
N VAL A 179 8.39 -21.57 -2.55
CA VAL A 179 9.18 -22.37 -1.62
C VAL A 179 9.45 -21.55 -0.36
N PHE A 180 8.97 -22.00 0.79
CA PHE A 180 9.30 -21.39 2.08
C PHE A 180 10.54 -22.04 2.68
N LYS A 181 11.51 -21.21 3.09
CA LYS A 181 12.70 -21.61 3.86
C LYS A 181 12.65 -20.96 5.25
N GLY A 182 11.75 -21.47 6.09
CA GLY A 182 11.49 -20.97 7.43
C GLY A 182 10.17 -21.48 7.97
N ASN A 183 9.83 -21.05 9.18
CA ASN A 183 8.55 -21.37 9.80
C ASN A 183 7.46 -20.40 9.32
N VAL A 184 6.23 -20.91 9.18
CA VAL A 184 5.06 -20.09 8.82
C VAL A 184 4.00 -20.26 9.90
N SER A 185 3.72 -19.19 10.62
CA SER A 185 2.68 -19.10 11.65
C SER A 185 1.65 -18.07 11.21
N THR A 186 0.39 -18.50 11.10
CA THR A 186 -0.72 -17.68 10.60
C THR A 186 -2.05 -18.15 11.15
N GLN A 187 -3.06 -17.27 11.17
CA GLN A 187 -4.43 -17.67 11.50
C GLN A 187 -5.03 -18.53 10.39
N THR A 188 -4.82 -18.10 9.15
CA THR A 188 -5.34 -18.75 7.95
C THR A 188 -4.24 -18.84 6.91
N LEU A 189 -4.05 -20.02 6.33
CA LEU A 189 -3.19 -20.22 5.16
C LEU A 189 -4.07 -20.66 4.00
N LYS A 190 -4.16 -19.84 2.95
CA LYS A 190 -4.86 -20.15 1.71
C LYS A 190 -3.83 -20.40 0.61
N ILE A 191 -3.95 -21.54 -0.04
CA ILE A 191 -3.10 -21.90 -1.19
C ILE A 191 -3.98 -21.88 -2.43
N GLU A 192 -3.69 -20.98 -3.35
CA GLU A 192 -4.39 -20.86 -4.63
C GLU A 192 -3.58 -21.54 -5.72
N TYR A 193 -4.10 -22.66 -6.21
CA TYR A 193 -3.52 -23.35 -7.36
C TYR A 193 -4.03 -22.66 -8.64
N GLN A 194 -3.12 -22.04 -9.40
CA GLN A 194 -3.46 -21.66 -10.77
C GLN A 194 -3.40 -22.92 -11.64
N LYS A 195 -4.54 -23.29 -12.23
CA LYS A 195 -4.65 -24.37 -13.20
C LYS A 195 -3.95 -24.00 -14.51
#